data_AF-A0A447QDB0-F1
#
_entry.id   AF-A0A447QDB0-F1
#
_cell.length_a   1.000
_cell.length_b   1.000
_cell.length_c   1.000
_cell.angle_alpha   90.00
_cell.angle_beta   90.00
_cell.angle_gamma   90.00
#
_symmetry.space_group_name_H-M   'P 1'
#
loop_
_entity.id
_entity.type
_entity.pdbx_description
1 polymer ?
#
loop_
_entity_poly.entity_id
_entity_poly.type
_entity_poly.pdbx_seq_one_letter_code
_entity_poly.pdbx_strand_id
1 'polypeptide(L)'
;MADAQGSQLPHLPRADVPQIVKALLAEQNIQLEDQLTGDYRQWGYCVQYSESTFNFISRLMELEGIYYYFKHEQDKHTMVLADNPHHHQPFPGYETIPYHVTPSGGVTDEEGISQWTLADQVTPGIYSVDDYDFRKPNAWLFQARQNPVSPAPGQIDVYDWPGRYTEHQQGEFLCARAAGVLAGRASAVTGTATRWASRPATPLR
;
A
#
# COMPACT_ATOMS: atom_id res chain seq x y z
N MET A 1 16.27 -24.49 13.73
CA MET A 1 17.33 -23.48 13.91
C MET A 1 17.43 -22.75 12.59
N ALA A 2 16.76 -21.60 12.47
CA ALA A 2 16.86 -20.77 11.28
C ALA A 2 17.92 -19.70 11.57
N ASP A 3 18.94 -19.66 10.72
CA ASP A 3 20.11 -18.80 10.86
C ASP A 3 19.69 -17.33 10.90
N ALA A 4 19.92 -16.71 12.07
CA ALA A 4 19.89 -15.27 12.24
C ALA A 4 21.17 -14.68 11.62
N GLN A 5 21.26 -14.69 10.29
CA GLN A 5 22.13 -13.74 9.59
C GLN A 5 21.43 -12.38 9.68
N GLY A 6 21.60 -11.73 10.83
CA GLY A 6 21.17 -10.35 11.01
C GLY A 6 21.95 -9.48 10.04
N SER A 7 21.31 -9.10 8.92
CA SER A 7 21.78 -7.96 8.15
C SER A 7 21.74 -6.77 9.11
N GLN A 8 22.93 -6.34 9.56
CA GLN A 8 23.05 -5.08 10.30
C GLN A 8 22.60 -4.00 9.33
N LEU A 9 21.50 -3.31 9.67
CA LEU A 9 21.09 -2.11 8.95
C LEU A 9 22.32 -1.24 8.75
N PRO A 10 22.62 -0.80 7.51
CA PRO A 10 23.61 0.25 7.33
C PRO A 10 23.22 1.39 8.26
N HIS A 11 24.15 1.81 9.11
CA HIS A 11 23.94 2.90 10.05
C HIS A 11 23.73 4.17 9.22
N LEU A 12 22.48 4.43 8.86
CA LEU A 12 22.10 5.61 8.11
C LEU A 12 21.59 6.63 9.13
N PRO A 13 22.43 7.55 9.61
CA PRO A 13 21.94 8.64 10.43
C PRO A 13 20.99 9.47 9.57
N ARG A 14 19.69 9.44 9.90
CA ARG A 14 18.65 10.29 9.30
C ARG A 14 18.40 9.98 7.81
N ALA A 15 17.88 8.79 7.53
CA ALA A 15 17.41 8.41 6.19
C ALA A 15 15.87 8.46 6.08
N ASP A 16 15.39 8.67 4.86
CA ASP A 16 13.99 8.42 4.53
C ASP A 16 13.73 6.92 4.29
N VAL A 17 12.46 6.51 4.30
CA VAL A 17 12.10 5.11 4.07
C VAL A 17 12.51 4.61 2.69
N PRO A 18 12.27 5.34 1.57
CA PRO A 18 12.73 4.89 0.26
C PRO A 18 14.22 4.60 0.19
N GLN A 19 15.07 5.41 0.83
CA GLN A 19 16.52 5.21 0.90
C GLN A 19 16.87 3.92 1.64
N ILE A 20 16.24 3.68 2.80
CA ILE A 20 16.45 2.46 3.58
C ILE A 20 16.04 1.23 2.76
N VAL A 21 14.86 1.28 2.13
CA VAL A 21 14.32 0.18 1.31
C VAL A 21 15.24 -0.08 0.11
N LYS A 22 15.66 0.96 -0.62
CA LYS A 22 16.58 0.83 -1.76
C LYS A 22 17.92 0.25 -1.35
N ALA A 23 18.50 0.68 -0.23
CA ALA A 23 19.77 0.15 0.27
C ALA A 23 19.66 -1.36 0.55
N LEU A 24 18.61 -1.77 1.26
CA LEU A 24 18.40 -3.18 1.60
C LEU A 24 18.08 -4.05 0.38
N LEU A 25 17.32 -3.54 -0.59
CA LEU A 25 17.05 -4.26 -1.85
C LEU A 25 18.29 -4.36 -2.73
N ALA A 26 19.15 -3.34 -2.74
CA ALA A 26 20.41 -3.34 -3.49
C ALA A 26 21.40 -4.39 -2.95
N GLU A 27 21.49 -4.56 -1.62
CA GLU A 27 22.28 -5.63 -1.00
C GLU A 27 21.86 -7.03 -1.47
N GLN A 28 20.58 -7.22 -1.82
CA GLN A 28 20.03 -8.48 -2.31
C GLN A 28 20.08 -8.60 -3.85
N ASN A 29 20.70 -7.65 -4.56
CA ASN A 29 20.75 -7.57 -6.03
C ASN A 29 19.37 -7.58 -6.72
N ILE A 30 18.35 -7.00 -6.08
CA ILE A 30 17.00 -6.93 -6.65
C ILE A 30 16.92 -5.72 -7.59
N GLN A 31 16.39 -5.93 -8.80
CA GLN A 31 16.15 -4.83 -9.74
C GLN A 31 14.94 -4.01 -9.30
N LEU A 32 15.16 -2.70 -9.12
CA LEU A 32 14.12 -1.77 -8.70
C LEU A 32 13.85 -0.69 -9.75
N GLU A 33 12.60 -0.26 -9.82
CA GLU A 33 12.15 0.94 -10.51
C GLU A 33 11.41 1.83 -9.50
N ASP A 34 11.78 3.11 -9.46
CA ASP A 34 11.21 4.08 -8.53
C ASP A 34 10.18 4.95 -9.26
N GLN A 35 8.91 4.85 -8.86
CA GLN A 35 7.81 5.69 -9.33
C GLN A 35 7.17 6.48 -8.17
N LEU A 36 7.93 6.75 -7.12
CA LEU A 36 7.46 7.54 -5.98
C LEU A 36 7.43 9.03 -6.33
N THR A 37 6.38 9.73 -5.89
CA THR A 37 6.17 11.16 -6.18
C THR A 37 6.03 12.02 -4.93
N GLY A 38 5.78 11.40 -3.78
CA GLY A 38 5.62 12.08 -2.50
C GLY A 38 6.94 12.46 -1.83
N ASP A 39 6.83 13.42 -0.92
CA ASP A 39 7.90 13.77 0.01
C ASP A 39 7.83 12.89 1.25
N TYR A 40 8.92 12.18 1.56
CA TYR A 40 8.99 11.27 2.71
C TYR A 40 9.74 11.91 3.88
N ARG A 41 9.23 11.66 5.09
CA ARG A 41 9.89 12.13 6.31
C ARG A 41 11.20 11.39 6.56
N GLN A 42 12.17 12.11 7.12
CA GLN A 42 13.42 11.52 7.57
C GLN A 42 13.25 10.90 8.95
N TRP A 43 13.65 9.65 9.09
CA TRP A 43 13.60 8.92 10.33
C TRP A 43 14.89 9.11 11.11
N GLY A 44 14.80 9.75 12.29
CA GLY A 44 15.96 9.94 13.16
C GLY A 44 16.46 8.63 13.79
N TYR A 45 15.58 7.65 13.96
CA TYR A 45 15.91 6.33 14.49
C TYR A 45 14.96 5.28 13.91
N CYS A 46 15.51 4.27 13.25
CA CYS A 46 14.78 3.14 12.70
C CYS A 46 15.55 1.85 12.98
N VAL A 47 14.85 0.83 13.48
CA VAL A 47 15.47 -0.43 13.90
C VAL A 47 14.71 -1.60 13.29
N GLN A 48 15.47 -2.56 12.77
CA GLN A 48 15.01 -3.90 12.45
C GLN A 48 15.25 -4.77 13.68
N TYR A 49 14.17 -5.24 14.31
CA TYR A 49 14.27 -6.03 15.55
C TYR A 49 13.47 -7.33 15.43
N SER A 50 14.16 -8.47 15.49
CA SER A 50 13.54 -9.80 15.47
C SER A 50 12.57 -10.02 14.30
N GLU A 51 12.82 -9.39 13.16
CA GLU A 51 12.00 -9.47 11.97
C GLU A 51 12.90 -9.72 10.73
N SER A 52 12.35 -10.42 9.73
CA SER A 52 13.05 -10.64 8.47
C SER A 52 13.22 -9.32 7.71
N THR A 53 14.21 -9.25 6.84
CA THR A 53 14.43 -8.05 5.99
C THR A 53 13.18 -7.71 5.17
N PHE A 54 12.46 -8.72 4.68
CA PHE A 54 11.19 -8.53 3.98
C PHE A 54 10.12 -7.90 4.88
N ASN A 55 9.92 -8.43 6.09
CA ASN A 55 8.92 -7.88 7.02
C ASN A 55 9.26 -6.44 7.42
N PHE A 56 10.54 -6.14 7.61
CA PHE A 56 11.02 -4.80 7.90
C PHE A 56 10.68 -3.82 6.77
N ILE A 57 11.04 -4.18 5.53
CA ILE A 57 10.77 -3.37 4.34
C ILE A 57 9.25 -3.17 4.16
N SER A 58 8.46 -4.24 4.23
CA SER A 58 7.01 -4.19 4.10
C SER A 58 6.37 -3.27 5.13
N ARG A 59 6.77 -3.40 6.40
CA ARG A 59 6.28 -2.54 7.49
C ARG A 59 6.61 -1.07 7.25
N LEU A 60 7.81 -0.75 6.77
CA LEU A 60 8.19 0.64 6.49
C LEU A 60 7.42 1.20 5.29
N MET A 61 7.25 0.42 4.24
CA MET A 61 6.46 0.82 3.07
C MET A 61 5.01 1.08 3.45
N GLU A 62 4.38 0.20 4.23
CA GLU A 62 3.02 0.40 4.77
C GLU A 62 2.91 1.67 5.62
N LEU A 63 3.94 1.97 6.43
CA LEU A 63 3.97 3.16 7.28
C LEU A 63 4.10 4.48 6.52
N GLU A 64 4.62 4.46 5.29
CA GLU A 64 4.71 5.64 4.42
C GLU A 64 3.70 5.60 3.26
N GLY A 65 2.87 4.54 3.16
CA GLY A 65 1.89 4.38 2.09
C GLY A 65 2.48 4.02 0.73
N ILE A 66 3.69 3.48 0.74
CA ILE A 66 4.34 2.92 -0.43
C ILE A 66 3.80 1.50 -0.64
N TYR A 67 3.47 1.18 -1.88
CA TYR A 67 3.17 -0.18 -2.30
C TYR A 67 4.06 -0.55 -3.48
N TYR A 68 4.04 -1.82 -3.86
CA TYR A 68 4.87 -2.32 -4.94
C TYR A 68 4.12 -3.30 -5.83
N TYR A 69 4.58 -3.40 -7.06
CA TYR A 69 4.15 -4.40 -8.02
C TYR A 69 5.35 -4.89 -8.84
N PHE A 70 5.20 -6.01 -9.54
CA PHE A 70 6.28 -6.57 -10.35
C PHE A 70 5.99 -6.41 -11.84
N LYS A 71 6.97 -5.87 -12.56
CA LYS A 71 7.03 -5.94 -14.02
C LYS A 71 7.80 -7.19 -14.40
N HIS A 72 7.12 -8.11 -15.08
CA HIS A 72 7.70 -9.35 -15.55
C HIS A 72 8.08 -9.22 -17.02
N GLU A 73 9.37 -9.34 -17.30
CA GLU A 73 9.93 -9.55 -18.63
C GLU A 73 10.47 -10.98 -18.73
N GLN A 74 10.82 -11.43 -19.95
CA GLN A 74 11.18 -12.82 -20.22
C GLN A 74 12.34 -13.33 -19.36
N ASP A 75 13.35 -12.49 -19.13
CA ASP A 75 14.58 -12.86 -18.41
C ASP A 75 14.82 -12.05 -17.13
N LYS A 76 13.89 -11.15 -16.76
CA LYS A 76 14.04 -10.31 -15.56
C LYS A 76 12.69 -9.95 -14.93
N HIS A 77 12.72 -9.75 -13.62
CA HIS A 77 11.58 -9.26 -12.86
C HIS A 77 12.02 -7.99 -12.13
N THR A 78 11.34 -6.89 -12.42
CA THR A 78 11.63 -5.59 -11.82
C THR A 78 10.57 -5.28 -10.79
N MET A 79 10.99 -5.03 -9.55
CA MET A 79 10.11 -4.53 -8.50
C MET A 79 9.91 -3.03 -8.71
N VAL A 80 8.66 -2.59 -8.82
CA VAL A 80 8.33 -1.17 -8.98
C VAL A 80 7.73 -0.65 -7.68
N LEU A 81 8.33 0.38 -7.10
CA LEU A 81 7.80 1.09 -5.94
C LEU A 81 6.90 2.22 -6.43
N ALA A 82 5.68 2.31 -5.90
CA ALA A 82 4.70 3.33 -6.27
C ALA A 82 3.94 3.83 -5.04
N ASP A 83 3.50 5.09 -5.09
CA ASP A 83 2.66 5.73 -4.08
C ASP A 83 1.34 6.27 -4.66
N ASN A 84 1.28 6.45 -5.97
CA ASN A 84 0.15 7.07 -6.66
C ASN A 84 -0.37 6.16 -7.79
N PRO A 85 -1.68 5.87 -7.84
CA PRO A 85 -2.25 4.99 -8.85
C PRO A 85 -2.17 5.53 -10.29
N HIS A 86 -1.90 6.83 -10.48
CA HIS A 86 -1.81 7.42 -11.82
C HIS A 86 -0.60 6.95 -12.63
N HIS A 87 0.39 6.32 -11.99
CA HIS A 87 1.58 5.80 -12.67
C HIS A 87 1.39 4.39 -13.24
N HIS A 88 0.27 3.73 -12.95
CA HIS A 88 -0.01 2.43 -13.53
C HIS A 88 -0.39 2.56 -15.00
N GLN A 89 0.26 1.76 -15.83
CA GLN A 89 -0.05 1.67 -17.25
C GLN A 89 -0.94 0.45 -17.50
N PRO A 90 -2.02 0.59 -18.29
CA PRO A 90 -2.75 -0.57 -18.74
C PRO A 90 -1.83 -1.45 -19.59
N PHE A 91 -2.07 -2.76 -19.56
CA PHE A 91 -1.30 -3.66 -20.39
C PHE A 91 -1.71 -3.45 -21.87
N PRO A 92 -0.76 -3.26 -22.81
CA PRO A 92 -1.08 -2.95 -24.19
C PRO A 92 -2.02 -3.98 -24.83
N GLY A 93 -3.08 -3.49 -25.48
CA GLY A 93 -4.10 -4.33 -26.13
C GLY A 93 -5.18 -4.87 -25.20
N TYR A 94 -5.18 -4.44 -23.93
CA TYR A 94 -6.15 -4.83 -22.91
C TYR A 94 -6.60 -3.64 -22.07
N GLU A 95 -6.70 -2.49 -22.69
CA GLU A 95 -7.21 -1.27 -22.09
C GLU A 95 -8.70 -1.42 -21.70
N THR A 96 -9.43 -2.23 -22.45
CA THR A 96 -10.85 -2.56 -22.22
C THR A 96 -11.04 -4.06 -22.40
N ILE A 97 -11.73 -4.70 -21.45
CA ILE A 97 -12.03 -6.14 -21.49
C ILE A 97 -13.55 -6.31 -21.57
N PRO A 98 -14.08 -7.06 -22.55
CA PRO A 98 -15.51 -7.29 -22.64
C PRO A 98 -16.03 -8.16 -21.48
N TYR A 99 -17.24 -7.86 -21.03
CA TYR A 99 -17.98 -8.70 -20.09
C TYR A 99 -18.90 -9.64 -20.88
N HIS A 100 -18.62 -10.95 -20.83
CA HIS A 100 -19.40 -11.96 -21.52
C HIS A 100 -20.23 -12.76 -20.52
N VAL A 101 -21.54 -12.50 -20.50
CA VAL A 101 -22.50 -13.39 -19.83
C VAL A 101 -23.00 -14.35 -20.88
N THR A 102 -22.73 -15.65 -20.73
CA THR A 102 -23.39 -16.69 -21.53
C THR A 102 -24.62 -17.19 -20.78
N PRO A 103 -25.85 -16.78 -21.14
CA PRO A 103 -27.07 -17.15 -20.41
C PRO A 103 -27.38 -18.66 -20.43
N SER A 104 -26.75 -19.39 -21.34
CA SER A 104 -27.00 -20.81 -21.62
C SER A 104 -25.75 -21.71 -21.47
N GLY A 105 -24.67 -21.22 -20.86
CA GLY A 105 -23.45 -22.02 -20.63
C GLY A 105 -22.64 -22.34 -21.91
N GLY A 106 -22.76 -21.51 -22.95
CA GLY A 106 -21.90 -21.59 -24.13
C GLY A 106 -20.44 -21.27 -23.82
N VAL A 107 -19.52 -21.80 -24.63
CA VAL A 107 -18.10 -21.41 -24.60
C VAL A 107 -17.95 -20.23 -25.58
N THR A 108 -17.36 -19.13 -25.12
CA THR A 108 -16.97 -18.01 -25.97
C THR A 108 -15.50 -18.17 -26.34
N ASP A 109 -15.16 -18.06 -27.62
CA ASP A 109 -13.76 -18.10 -28.09
C ASP A 109 -12.99 -16.81 -27.79
N GLU A 110 -13.69 -15.74 -27.41
CA GLU A 110 -13.11 -14.44 -27.06
C GLU A 110 -12.78 -14.34 -25.57
N GLU A 111 -11.64 -13.72 -25.26
CA GLU A 111 -11.22 -13.45 -23.88
C GLU A 111 -12.10 -12.37 -23.24
N GLY A 112 -12.71 -12.67 -22.09
CA GLY A 112 -13.44 -11.67 -21.31
C GLY A 112 -13.73 -12.09 -19.87
N ILE A 113 -14.38 -11.18 -19.15
CA ILE A 113 -14.84 -11.43 -17.78
C ILE A 113 -16.17 -12.19 -17.85
N SER A 114 -16.27 -13.32 -17.15
CA SER A 114 -17.43 -14.21 -17.19
C SER A 114 -18.31 -14.13 -15.94
N GLN A 115 -17.74 -13.73 -14.80
CA GLN A 115 -18.49 -13.42 -13.60
C GLN A 115 -17.98 -12.13 -12.97
N TRP A 116 -18.91 -11.36 -12.43
CA TRP A 116 -18.64 -10.14 -11.69
C TRP A 116 -19.44 -10.17 -10.38
N THR A 117 -18.77 -9.98 -9.25
CA THR A 117 -19.39 -9.91 -7.92
C THR A 117 -18.89 -8.67 -7.20
N LEU A 118 -19.83 -7.86 -6.74
CA LEU A 118 -19.55 -6.72 -5.86
C LEU A 118 -19.76 -7.17 -4.42
N ALA A 119 -18.77 -6.89 -3.57
CA ALA A 119 -18.87 -7.11 -2.14
C ALA A 119 -18.63 -5.78 -1.42
N ASP A 120 -19.59 -5.37 -0.59
CA ASP A 120 -19.45 -4.20 0.25
C ASP A 120 -19.21 -4.61 1.71
N GLN A 121 -18.30 -3.91 2.37
CA GLN A 121 -17.97 -4.14 3.77
C GLN A 121 -18.18 -2.86 4.57
N VAL A 122 -18.80 -2.98 5.74
CA VAL A 122 -18.92 -1.85 6.68
C VAL A 122 -17.54 -1.48 7.19
N THR A 123 -17.14 -0.24 6.97
CA THR A 123 -15.86 0.31 7.41
C THR A 123 -16.09 1.40 8.45
N PRO A 124 -15.15 1.57 9.42
CA PRO A 124 -15.20 2.66 10.39
C PRO A 124 -15.38 4.03 9.72
N GLY A 125 -16.12 4.91 10.39
CA GLY A 125 -16.44 6.26 9.92
C GLY A 125 -15.41 7.32 10.30
N ILE A 126 -14.58 7.07 11.30
CA ILE A 126 -13.50 7.97 11.73
C ILE A 126 -12.25 7.16 12.04
N TYR A 127 -11.09 7.68 11.62
CA TYR A 127 -9.79 7.22 12.08
C TYR A 127 -9.09 8.37 12.80
N SER A 128 -8.71 8.15 14.06
CA SER A 128 -7.98 9.10 14.89
C SER A 128 -6.69 8.49 15.40
N VAL A 129 -5.67 9.33 15.52
CA VAL A 129 -4.35 8.96 15.99
C VAL A 129 -3.80 10.08 16.86
N ASP A 130 -3.03 9.73 17.87
CA ASP A 130 -2.36 10.71 18.73
C ASP A 130 -0.92 10.25 19.04
N ASP A 131 -0.07 11.19 19.45
CA ASP A 131 1.27 10.88 19.96
C ASP A 131 1.72 11.92 21.00
N TYR A 132 2.83 11.66 21.69
CA TYR A 132 3.42 12.58 22.66
C TYR A 132 4.91 12.79 22.41
N ASP A 133 5.30 14.05 22.23
CA ASP A 133 6.69 14.48 22.18
C ASP A 133 7.10 15.09 23.53
N PHE A 134 8.00 14.42 24.24
CA PHE A 134 8.56 14.92 25.51
C PHE A 134 9.30 16.25 25.37
N ARG A 135 9.79 16.61 24.17
CA ARG A 135 10.42 17.90 23.91
C ARG A 135 9.41 19.03 23.78
N LYS A 136 8.15 18.69 23.47
CA LYS A 136 7.05 19.62 23.27
C LYS A 136 5.80 19.09 24.01
N PRO A 137 5.81 19.08 25.36
CA PRO A 137 4.78 18.42 26.16
C PRO A 137 3.37 19.00 25.97
N ASN A 138 3.26 20.24 25.49
CA ASN A 138 1.99 20.91 25.22
C ASN A 138 1.59 20.90 23.72
N ALA A 139 2.33 20.18 22.87
CA ALA A 139 1.99 20.09 21.46
C ALA A 139 0.68 19.31 21.27
N TRP A 140 -0.26 19.90 20.53
CA TRP A 140 -1.46 19.20 20.10
C TRP A 140 -1.12 18.29 18.90
N LEU A 141 -0.93 17.01 19.17
CA LEU A 141 -0.59 16.00 18.16
C LEU A 141 -1.79 15.17 17.71
N PHE A 142 -2.92 15.23 18.42
CA PHE A 142 -4.14 14.51 18.06
C PHE A 142 -4.63 14.89 16.66
N GLN A 143 -4.80 13.88 15.80
CA GLN A 143 -5.36 13.99 14.46
C GLN A 143 -6.55 13.05 14.31
N ALA A 144 -7.55 13.49 13.55
CA ALA A 144 -8.70 12.66 13.20
C ALA A 144 -9.15 12.97 11.79
N ARG A 145 -9.56 11.93 11.05
CA ARG A 145 -10.11 12.06 9.70
C ARG A 145 -11.34 11.20 9.52
N GLN A 146 -12.35 11.78 8.90
CA GLN A 146 -13.58 11.07 8.56
C GLN A 146 -13.40 10.24 7.30
N ASN A 147 -13.99 9.04 7.30
CA ASN A 147 -14.17 8.20 6.13
C ASN A 147 -15.57 8.46 5.54
N PRO A 148 -15.67 9.17 4.40
CA PRO A 148 -16.95 9.54 3.81
C PRO A 148 -17.72 8.36 3.21
N VAL A 149 -17.04 7.22 2.97
CA VAL A 149 -17.62 6.02 2.36
C VAL A 149 -18.33 5.14 3.39
N SER A 150 -18.11 5.39 4.69
CA SER A 150 -18.76 4.61 5.75
C SER A 150 -20.28 4.80 5.71
N PRO A 151 -21.09 3.74 5.81
CA PRO A 151 -22.56 3.84 5.87
C PRO A 151 -23.09 4.64 7.07
N ALA A 152 -22.31 4.72 8.15
CA ALA A 152 -22.62 5.52 9.33
C ALA A 152 -21.42 6.43 9.69
N PRO A 153 -21.21 7.53 8.93
CA PRO A 153 -20.13 8.47 9.20
C PRO A 153 -20.23 8.99 10.64
N GLY A 154 -19.18 8.81 11.43
CA GLY A 154 -19.11 9.28 12.82
C GLY A 154 -19.66 8.34 13.90
N GLN A 155 -20.16 7.14 13.56
CA GLN A 155 -20.65 6.19 14.58
C GLN A 155 -19.68 5.05 14.92
N ILE A 156 -18.54 4.97 14.24
CA ILE A 156 -17.49 3.98 14.52
C ILE A 156 -16.15 4.67 14.33
N ASP A 157 -15.43 4.88 15.43
CA ASP A 157 -14.09 5.43 15.46
C ASP A 157 -13.04 4.35 15.72
N VAL A 158 -11.94 4.43 14.99
CA VAL A 158 -10.71 3.70 15.29
C VAL A 158 -9.73 4.72 15.86
N TYR A 159 -9.28 4.49 17.09
CA TYR A 159 -8.26 5.30 17.73
C TYR A 159 -6.98 4.48 17.89
N ASP A 160 -5.88 4.99 17.34
CA ASP A 160 -4.56 4.36 17.46
C ASP A 160 -3.60 5.21 18.30
N TRP A 161 -2.91 4.54 19.23
CA TRP A 161 -1.84 5.11 20.03
C TRP A 161 -0.75 4.06 20.31
N PRO A 162 0.54 4.39 20.21
CA PRO A 162 1.10 5.67 19.75
C PRO A 162 1.20 5.74 18.23
N GLY A 163 0.98 6.93 17.66
CA GLY A 163 1.02 7.19 16.22
C GLY A 163 2.41 7.15 15.56
N ARG A 164 3.48 7.15 16.35
CA ARG A 164 4.89 7.18 15.92
C ARG A 164 5.21 8.39 15.04
N TYR A 165 4.82 9.58 15.50
CA TYR A 165 5.15 10.85 14.88
C TYR A 165 5.40 11.95 15.91
N THR A 166 6.08 13.01 15.50
CA THR A 166 6.42 14.16 16.37
C THR A 166 5.91 15.49 15.83
N GLU A 167 5.36 15.48 14.61
CA GLU A 167 4.87 16.66 13.92
C GLU A 167 3.42 16.45 13.50
N HIS A 168 2.62 17.50 13.62
CA HIS A 168 1.19 17.50 13.26
C HIS A 168 0.94 17.03 11.82
N GLN A 169 1.73 17.50 10.87
CA GLN A 169 1.59 17.14 9.44
C GLN A 169 1.78 15.64 9.19
N GLN A 170 2.65 14.99 9.97
CA GLN A 170 2.88 13.55 9.87
C GLN A 170 1.65 12.75 10.35
N GLY A 171 1.03 13.19 11.45
CA GLY A 171 -0.24 12.61 11.92
C GLY A 171 -1.38 12.78 10.90
N GLU A 172 -1.46 13.96 10.28
CA GLU A 172 -2.47 14.24 9.25
C GLU A 172 -2.30 13.30 8.04
N PHE A 173 -1.06 13.09 7.61
CA PHE A 173 -0.73 12.14 6.54
C PHE A 173 -1.11 10.68 6.91
N LEU A 174 -0.82 10.24 8.13
CA LEU A 174 -1.20 8.91 8.59
C LEU A 174 -2.72 8.72 8.62
N CYS A 175 -3.46 9.69 9.18
CA CYS A 175 -4.92 9.70 9.15
C CYS A 175 -5.49 9.72 7.73
N ALA A 176 -4.88 10.49 6.83
CA ALA A 176 -5.22 10.54 5.40
C ALA A 176 -5.18 9.16 4.76
N ARG A 177 -4.04 8.48 4.94
CA ARG A 177 -3.82 7.17 4.37
C ARG A 177 -4.75 6.13 4.99
N ALA A 178 -4.85 6.10 6.32
CA ALA A 178 -5.72 5.14 7.01
C ALA A 178 -7.18 5.28 6.53
N ALA A 179 -7.70 6.51 6.45
CA ALA A 179 -9.03 6.75 5.90
C ALA A 179 -9.15 6.29 4.44
N GLY A 180 -8.12 6.50 3.61
CA GLY A 180 -8.08 6.01 2.23
C GLY A 180 -8.09 4.47 2.12
N VAL A 181 -7.35 3.78 2.98
CA VAL A 181 -7.35 2.30 3.06
C VAL A 181 -8.71 1.78 3.49
N LEU A 182 -9.35 2.42 4.48
CA LEU A 182 -10.70 2.06 4.91
C LEU A 182 -11.71 2.28 3.78
N ALA A 183 -11.64 3.41 3.08
CA ALA A 183 -12.49 3.67 1.91
C ALA A 183 -12.29 2.62 0.80
N GLY A 184 -11.03 2.23 0.52
CA GLY A 184 -10.71 1.20 -0.48
C GLY A 184 -11.18 -0.22 -0.11
N ARG A 185 -11.37 -0.51 1.19
CA ARG A 185 -11.93 -1.78 1.66
C ARG A 185 -13.46 -1.80 1.67
N ALA A 186 -14.11 -0.64 1.57
CA ALA A 186 -15.55 -0.53 1.69
C ALA A 186 -16.29 -1.21 0.54
N SER A 187 -15.68 -1.23 -0.66
CA SER A 187 -16.24 -1.91 -1.82
C SER A 187 -15.12 -2.62 -2.59
N ALA A 188 -15.31 -3.91 -2.84
CA ALA A 188 -14.39 -4.72 -3.62
C ALA A 188 -15.14 -5.43 -4.74
N VAL A 189 -14.55 -5.41 -5.93
CA VAL A 189 -15.03 -6.18 -7.07
C VAL A 189 -14.16 -7.41 -7.22
N THR A 190 -14.79 -8.58 -7.27
CA THR A 190 -14.14 -9.85 -7.63
C THR A 190 -14.79 -10.41 -8.88
N GLY A 191 -13.99 -10.95 -9.79
CA GLY A 191 -14.50 -11.56 -11.01
C GLY A 191 -13.68 -12.76 -11.44
N THR A 192 -14.33 -13.69 -12.15
CA THR A 192 -13.64 -14.77 -12.85
C THR A 192 -13.54 -14.39 -14.32
N ALA A 193 -12.39 -14.68 -14.92
CA ALA A 193 -12.12 -14.41 -16.32
C ALA A 193 -11.37 -15.60 -16.89
N THR A 194 -11.59 -15.90 -18.17
CA THR A 194 -10.90 -16.99 -18.89
C THR A 194 -9.47 -16.61 -19.32
N ARG A 195 -8.96 -15.48 -18.80
CA ARG A 195 -7.75 -14.79 -19.27
C ARG A 195 -6.50 -15.18 -18.49
N TRP A 196 -5.36 -15.32 -19.18
CA TRP A 196 -4.06 -15.67 -18.60
C TRP A 196 -3.24 -14.47 -18.04
N ALA A 197 -3.63 -13.23 -18.37
CA ALA A 197 -2.84 -12.02 -18.12
C ALA A 197 -3.47 -11.01 -17.12
N SER A 198 -4.44 -11.41 -16.31
CA SER A 198 -4.88 -10.59 -15.17
C SER A 198 -3.76 -10.54 -14.13
N ARG A 199 -3.16 -9.36 -13.93
CA ARG A 199 -2.10 -9.12 -12.96
C ARG A 199 -2.56 -8.12 -11.90
N PRO A 200 -2.10 -8.24 -10.64
CA PRO A 200 -2.26 -7.19 -9.65
C PRO A 200 -1.73 -5.86 -10.19
N ALA A 201 -2.42 -4.75 -9.89
CA ALA A 201 -2.06 -3.38 -10.25
C ALA A 201 -2.19 -2.95 -11.72
N THR A 202 -2.78 -3.76 -12.61
CA THR A 202 -3.14 -3.28 -13.96
C THR A 202 -4.50 -2.57 -13.93
N PRO A 203 -4.60 -1.27 -14.25
CA PRO A 203 -5.87 -0.56 -14.29
C PRO A 203 -6.70 -1.05 -15.48
N LEU A 204 -7.98 -1.29 -15.24
CA LEU A 204 -9.00 -1.50 -16.27
C LEU A 204 -9.77 -0.19 -16.45
N ARG A 205 -10.01 0.22 -17.70
CA ARG A 205 -10.88 1.35 -18.01
C ARG A 205 -12.29 0.91 -18.36
#